data_AF-A0A7X5IR79-F1
#
_entry.id   AF-A0A7X5IR79-F1
#
_cell.length_a   1.000
_cell.length_b   1.000
_cell.length_c   1.000
_cell.angle_alpha   90.00
_cell.angle_beta   90.00
_cell.angle_gamma   90.00
#
_symmetry.space_group_name_H-M   'P 1'
#
loop_
_entity.id
_entity.type
_entity.pdbx_description
1 polymer ?
#
loop_
_entity_poly.entity_id
_entity_poly.type
_entity_poly.pdbx_seq_one_letter_code
_entity_poly.pdbx_strand_id
1 'polypeptide(L)'
;MLKNGENVILEYCGEVFEIFHRTNSRELFLRLTSDTLARRIPCFNVLIEEERQKQVKAYLQSCEVKWISKVNILNTVKNPTDDSEMLKVGAQLLFKTPELFESHESGYRLSAMALTSARCESLQSYLPDFQPVLFVRTHAEESIKIFTDWIHTIEPRQHWKKKKRRPKIYRTPVLDYRKPSIVGRNLLDFNCAAIKLKKEKVRASIPYDDVLIAVVGADVRQLHELEKYSRTAGLVLVNSAKAGYEGTCLTGRHLAAVDDELIEQIQENAFAMASVFDEWRYGEKDEDAWAEQIVRKAKSSFGKPDSRYRNVTFDPIMLQNAVFLEVLCSFASFAVNRKWMTPEEAESWVAGATEVFQPKRKETPEGLRLEDPEVFIGFLKKWYHDPERKLVSLEENFSKKHEGAIREINGTLYLVLPEEWLSNIYLKETRKAKYDCGFADRHEWMQKIQRKWCEAGVLKQSGSSYRYRYDLMKNGSRDSTYVLAIPLEKIE
;
A
#
# COMPACT_ATOMS: atom_id res chain seq x y z
N MET A 1 -40.25 -0.59 29.35
CA MET A 1 -38.98 -1.22 28.91
C MET A 1 -38.83 -0.95 27.43
N LEU A 2 -37.87 -0.10 27.04
CA LEU A 2 -37.57 0.20 25.64
C LEU A 2 -36.84 -1.02 25.05
N LYS A 3 -37.36 -1.59 23.96
CA LYS A 3 -36.70 -2.71 23.27
C LYS A 3 -35.46 -2.17 22.55
N ASN A 4 -34.28 -2.55 23.03
CA ASN A 4 -33.03 -2.38 22.29
C ASN A 4 -33.11 -3.19 20.98
N GLY A 5 -32.82 -2.57 19.85
CA GLY A 5 -32.70 -3.25 18.55
C GLY A 5 -33.39 -2.58 17.36
N GLU A 6 -34.11 -1.48 17.55
CA GLU A 6 -34.77 -0.77 16.44
C GLU A 6 -33.79 0.11 15.67
N ASN A 7 -33.76 -0.05 14.34
CA ASN A 7 -32.97 0.78 13.44
C ASN A 7 -33.84 1.94 12.96
N VAL A 8 -33.39 3.17 13.16
CA VAL A 8 -33.96 4.35 12.50
C VAL A 8 -33.07 4.66 11.31
N ILE A 9 -33.66 4.77 10.13
CA ILE A 9 -32.92 5.09 8.93
C ILE A 9 -33.37 6.45 8.41
N LEU A 10 -32.40 7.33 8.17
CA LEU A 10 -32.58 8.52 7.38
C LEU A 10 -32.45 8.14 5.91
N GLU A 11 -33.49 8.37 5.13
CA GLU A 11 -33.44 8.17 3.68
C GLU A 11 -33.54 9.53 2.98
N TYR A 12 -32.65 9.71 2.01
CA TYR A 12 -32.63 10.87 1.14
C TYR A 12 -33.04 10.46 -0.27
N CYS A 13 -34.27 10.78 -0.67
CA CYS A 13 -34.76 10.51 -2.01
C CYS A 13 -34.79 11.82 -2.81
N GLY A 14 -33.71 12.12 -3.55
CA GLY A 14 -33.65 13.30 -4.41
C GLY A 14 -33.79 14.60 -3.61
N GLU A 15 -34.90 15.34 -3.75
CA GLU A 15 -35.13 16.62 -3.04
C GLU A 15 -35.86 16.49 -1.71
N VAL A 16 -36.32 15.28 -1.34
CA VAL A 16 -37.20 15.05 -0.19
C VAL A 16 -36.50 14.17 0.85
N PHE A 17 -36.61 14.58 2.11
CA PHE A 17 -36.02 13.93 3.27
C PHE A 17 -37.11 13.22 4.08
N GLU A 18 -36.91 11.92 4.33
CA GLU A 18 -37.84 11.11 5.12
C GLU A 18 -37.09 10.28 6.16
N ILE A 19 -37.69 10.13 7.34
CA ILE A 19 -37.17 9.27 8.40
C ILE A 19 -37.98 7.99 8.34
N PHE A 20 -37.31 6.85 8.32
CA PHE A 20 -37.90 5.52 8.34
C PHE A 20 -37.44 4.77 9.57
N HIS A 21 -38.19 3.76 9.98
CA HIS A 21 -37.78 2.82 11.02
C HIS A 21 -38.02 1.38 10.57
N ARG A 22 -37.28 0.44 11.14
CA ARG A 22 -37.59 -0.99 11.10
C ARG A 22 -37.19 -1.66 12.41
N THR A 23 -37.96 -2.65 12.87
CA THR A 23 -37.64 -3.36 14.13
C THR A 23 -36.82 -4.61 13.91
N ASN A 24 -36.80 -5.14 12.69
CA ASN A 24 -35.95 -6.28 12.29
C ASN A 24 -35.48 -6.12 10.83
N SER A 25 -34.38 -6.77 10.45
CA SER A 25 -33.81 -6.78 9.09
C SER A 25 -34.74 -7.35 8.02
N ARG A 26 -35.73 -8.16 8.41
CA ARG A 26 -36.74 -8.77 7.52
C ARG A 26 -37.99 -7.92 7.30
N GLU A 27 -38.15 -6.80 8.02
CA GLU A 27 -39.31 -5.92 7.90
C GLU A 27 -39.10 -4.82 6.84
N LEU A 28 -40.20 -4.41 6.19
CA LEU A 28 -40.22 -3.25 5.31
C LEU A 28 -39.96 -1.97 6.11
N PHE A 29 -39.25 -1.02 5.48
CA PHE A 29 -39.06 0.31 6.04
C PHE A 29 -40.39 1.05 6.11
N LEU A 30 -40.73 1.51 7.31
CA LEU A 30 -41.95 2.26 7.57
C LEU A 30 -41.59 3.70 7.90
N ARG A 31 -42.23 4.65 7.23
CA ARG A 31 -42.00 6.08 7.47
C ARG A 31 -42.37 6.44 8.91
N LEU A 32 -41.47 7.15 9.57
CA LEU A 32 -41.68 7.76 10.87
C LEU A 32 -42.62 8.97 10.69
N THR A 33 -43.81 8.85 11.24
CA THR A 33 -44.92 9.79 11.22
C THR A 33 -45.42 9.96 12.67
N SER A 34 -46.31 10.93 12.90
CA SER A 34 -46.95 11.08 14.21
C SER A 34 -47.67 9.79 14.63
N ASP A 35 -48.30 9.10 13.70
CA ASP A 35 -49.06 7.88 13.95
C ASP A 35 -48.17 6.69 14.30
N THR A 36 -46.99 6.57 13.68
CA THR A 36 -46.03 5.52 14.04
C THR A 36 -45.34 5.80 15.37
N LEU A 37 -45.01 7.06 15.67
CA LEU A 37 -44.53 7.47 16.99
C LEU A 37 -45.57 7.20 18.08
N ALA A 38 -46.86 7.39 17.77
CA ALA A 38 -47.95 7.13 18.69
C ALA A 38 -48.07 5.68 19.14
N ARG A 39 -47.66 4.75 18.27
CA ARG A 39 -47.68 3.31 18.55
C ARG A 39 -46.46 2.86 19.36
N ARG A 40 -45.38 3.65 19.39
CA ARG A 40 -44.09 3.26 19.99
C ARG A 40 -43.79 3.98 21.29
N ILE A 41 -44.23 5.22 21.42
CA ILE A 41 -44.06 6.01 22.64
C ILE A 41 -45.33 5.86 23.46
N PRO A 42 -45.25 5.31 24.70
CA PRO A 42 -46.41 5.20 25.57
C PRO A 42 -47.11 6.55 25.74
N CYS A 43 -48.43 6.55 25.63
CA CYS A 43 -49.28 7.71 25.84
C CYS A 43 -49.03 8.91 24.90
N PHE A 44 -48.27 8.75 23.80
CA PHE A 44 -47.88 9.85 22.92
C PHE A 44 -49.03 10.77 22.50
N ASN A 45 -50.19 10.20 22.13
CA ASN A 45 -51.35 10.97 21.68
C ASN A 45 -52.01 11.82 22.78
N VAL A 46 -51.76 11.50 24.06
CA VAL A 46 -52.31 12.22 25.21
C VAL A 46 -51.29 13.15 25.87
N LEU A 47 -50.01 13.07 25.45
CA LEU A 47 -48.98 14.00 25.89
C LEU A 47 -49.19 15.39 25.29
N ILE A 48 -48.88 16.41 26.08
CA ILE A 48 -48.71 17.78 25.59
C ILE A 48 -47.48 17.86 24.67
N GLU A 49 -47.48 18.83 23.76
CA GLU A 49 -46.48 18.94 22.68
C GLU A 49 -45.02 18.96 23.19
N GLU A 50 -44.76 19.57 24.35
CA GLU A 50 -43.41 19.59 24.95
C GLU A 50 -42.97 18.21 25.44
N GLU A 51 -43.86 17.45 26.08
CA GLU A 51 -43.57 16.11 26.57
C GLU A 51 -43.51 15.10 25.40
N ARG A 52 -44.32 15.29 24.35
CA ARG A 52 -44.17 14.56 23.07
C ARG A 52 -42.77 14.73 22.49
N GLN A 53 -42.27 15.97 22.43
CA GLN A 53 -40.93 16.25 21.90
C GLN A 53 -39.84 15.57 22.74
N LYS A 54 -39.95 15.63 24.07
CA LYS A 54 -39.00 14.99 24.99
C LYS A 54 -38.97 13.45 24.87
N GLN A 55 -40.13 12.82 24.71
CA GLN A 55 -40.21 11.37 24.53
C GLN A 55 -39.73 10.92 23.15
N VAL A 56 -40.04 11.70 22.09
CA VAL A 56 -39.48 11.46 20.74
C VAL A 56 -37.97 11.55 20.74
N LYS A 57 -37.41 12.51 21.49
CA LYS A 57 -35.96 12.65 21.69
C LYS A 57 -35.35 11.39 22.30
N ALA A 58 -35.87 10.95 23.44
CA ALA A 58 -35.37 9.77 24.14
C ALA A 58 -35.46 8.51 23.25
N TYR A 59 -36.55 8.38 22.50
CA TYR A 59 -36.74 7.31 21.53
C TYR A 59 -35.69 7.36 20.41
N LEU A 60 -35.50 8.51 19.74
CA LEU A 60 -34.51 8.64 18.66
C LEU A 60 -33.07 8.45 19.15
N GLN A 61 -32.75 8.88 20.38
CA GLN A 61 -31.44 8.66 21.00
C GLN A 61 -31.16 7.19 21.31
N SER A 62 -32.20 6.38 21.52
CA SER A 62 -32.07 4.93 21.72
C SER A 62 -31.95 4.13 20.42
N CYS A 63 -32.14 4.77 19.27
CA CYS A 63 -32.14 4.12 17.96
C CYS A 63 -30.76 4.22 17.29
N GLU A 64 -30.38 3.17 16.55
CA GLU A 64 -29.23 3.22 15.65
C GLU A 64 -29.62 4.00 14.38
N VAL A 65 -28.90 5.08 14.05
CA VAL A 65 -29.17 5.93 12.88
C VAL A 65 -28.32 5.50 11.68
N LYS A 66 -28.97 5.07 10.60
CA LYS A 66 -28.32 4.68 9.33
C LYS A 66 -28.77 5.58 8.18
N TRP A 67 -28.01 5.63 7.10
CA TRP A 67 -28.41 6.24 5.82
C TRP A 67 -28.71 5.11 4.81
N ILE A 68 -29.90 5.11 4.16
CA ILE A 68 -30.24 4.10 3.13
C ILE A 68 -29.75 4.51 1.73
N SER A 69 -29.72 5.81 1.43
CA SER A 69 -29.37 6.30 0.09
C SER A 69 -28.07 7.10 0.09
N LYS A 70 -27.33 7.00 -1.03
CA LYS A 70 -26.06 7.70 -1.25
C LYS A 70 -26.33 9.21 -1.23
N VAL A 71 -25.98 9.87 -0.13
CA VAL A 71 -25.87 11.33 -0.08
C VAL A 71 -24.59 11.67 -0.83
N ASN A 72 -24.67 11.73 -2.16
CA ASN A 72 -23.50 11.93 -3.02
C ASN A 72 -23.04 13.39 -2.95
N ILE A 73 -22.38 13.71 -1.84
CA ILE A 73 -21.94 15.04 -1.46
C ILE A 73 -20.44 14.94 -1.17
N LEU A 74 -19.68 15.05 -2.25
CA LEU A 74 -18.23 14.92 -2.29
C LEU A 74 -17.52 16.19 -1.81
N ASN A 75 -16.22 16.07 -1.53
CA ASN A 75 -15.35 17.20 -1.22
C ASN A 75 -14.91 17.94 -2.50
N THR A 76 -15.83 18.27 -3.41
CA THR A 76 -15.50 18.94 -4.67
C THR A 76 -15.51 20.46 -4.56
N VAL A 77 -14.77 21.14 -5.43
CA VAL A 77 -14.83 22.60 -5.54
C VAL A 77 -16.27 23.06 -5.86
N LYS A 78 -16.68 24.18 -5.27
CA LYS A 78 -17.99 24.78 -5.59
C LYS A 78 -17.84 25.65 -6.83
N ASN A 79 -18.63 25.34 -7.86
CA ASN A 79 -18.59 26.03 -9.15
C ASN A 79 -17.16 25.97 -9.73
N PRO A 80 -16.71 24.79 -10.20
CA PRO A 80 -15.41 24.68 -10.88
C PRO A 80 -15.32 25.68 -12.03
N THR A 81 -14.11 26.12 -12.35
CA THR A 81 -13.88 26.97 -13.51
C THR A 81 -13.90 26.13 -14.80
N ASP A 82 -14.43 26.72 -15.87
CA ASP A 82 -14.34 26.20 -17.23
C ASP A 82 -13.28 26.97 -18.06
N ASP A 83 -12.54 27.90 -17.43
CA ASP A 83 -11.49 28.68 -18.09
C ASP A 83 -10.28 27.80 -18.40
N SER A 84 -10.04 27.59 -19.69
CA SER A 84 -8.97 26.73 -20.21
C SER A 84 -7.57 27.14 -19.75
N GLU A 85 -7.28 28.43 -19.62
CA GLU A 85 -5.94 28.87 -19.19
C GLU A 85 -5.76 28.63 -17.68
N MET A 86 -6.81 28.87 -16.90
CA MET A 86 -6.78 28.57 -15.47
C MET A 86 -6.66 27.06 -15.21
N LEU A 87 -7.40 26.23 -15.94
CA LEU A 87 -7.30 24.77 -15.87
C LEU A 87 -5.91 24.29 -16.27
N LYS A 88 -5.31 24.88 -17.31
CA LYS A 88 -3.94 24.58 -17.73
C LYS A 88 -2.93 24.87 -16.62
N VAL A 89 -3.02 26.02 -15.95
CA VAL A 89 -2.16 26.35 -14.80
C VAL A 89 -2.35 25.34 -13.66
N GLY A 90 -3.60 25.01 -13.32
CA GLY A 90 -3.90 24.01 -12.29
C GLY A 90 -3.34 22.63 -12.62
N ALA A 91 -3.43 22.21 -13.89
CA ALA A 91 -2.91 20.93 -14.35
C ALA A 91 -1.38 20.90 -14.31
N GLN A 92 -0.71 21.97 -14.74
CA GLN A 92 0.76 22.09 -14.68
C GLN A 92 1.29 21.94 -13.25
N LEU A 93 0.62 22.54 -12.25
CA LEU A 93 1.00 22.38 -10.85
C LEU A 93 0.77 20.95 -10.33
N LEU A 94 -0.28 20.27 -10.79
CA LEU A 94 -0.46 18.86 -10.50
C LEU A 94 0.66 18.00 -11.09
N PHE A 95 1.08 18.28 -12.32
CA PHE A 95 2.21 17.57 -12.96
C PHE A 95 3.55 17.85 -12.29
N LYS A 96 3.72 19.00 -11.62
CA LYS A 96 4.89 19.33 -10.80
C LYS A 96 4.85 18.75 -9.39
N THR A 97 3.76 18.14 -8.93
CA THR A 97 3.69 17.53 -7.59
C THR A 97 4.83 16.53 -7.28
N PRO A 98 5.38 15.74 -8.24
CA PRO A 98 6.60 14.94 -8.04
C PRO A 98 7.82 15.72 -7.54
N GLU A 99 7.93 17.00 -7.87
CA GLU A 99 9.05 17.88 -7.51
C GLU A 99 8.92 18.46 -6.09
N LEU A 100 7.78 18.23 -5.41
CA LEU A 100 7.51 18.76 -4.06
C LEU A 100 8.48 18.24 -2.99
N PHE A 101 9.06 17.06 -3.20
CA PHE A 101 10.04 16.45 -2.32
C PHE A 101 11.27 16.04 -3.14
N GLU A 102 12.44 16.04 -2.51
CA GLU A 102 13.68 15.51 -3.13
C GLU A 102 13.49 14.09 -3.68
N SER A 103 12.69 13.27 -3.01
CA SER A 103 12.26 11.98 -3.54
C SER A 103 11.00 12.12 -4.38
N HIS A 104 11.16 12.03 -5.70
CA HIS A 104 10.04 12.07 -6.66
C HIS A 104 8.96 11.01 -6.37
N GLU A 105 9.34 9.88 -5.77
CA GLU A 105 8.41 8.81 -5.36
C GLU A 105 7.26 9.35 -4.49
N SER A 106 7.53 10.26 -3.55
CA SER A 106 6.51 10.79 -2.66
C SER A 106 5.46 11.60 -3.41
N GLY A 107 5.88 12.48 -4.31
CA GLY A 107 4.96 13.31 -5.09
C GLY A 107 4.19 12.50 -6.13
N TYR A 108 4.82 11.53 -6.80
CA TYR A 108 4.09 10.60 -7.67
C TYR A 108 3.04 9.78 -6.92
N ARG A 109 3.35 9.30 -5.71
CA ARG A 109 2.38 8.60 -4.85
C ARG A 109 1.23 9.49 -4.43
N LEU A 110 1.49 10.76 -4.13
CA LEU A 110 0.43 11.72 -3.85
C LEU A 110 -0.50 11.91 -5.05
N SER A 111 0.04 12.20 -6.23
CA SER A 111 -0.76 12.36 -7.45
C SER A 111 -1.57 11.10 -7.76
N ALA A 112 -0.96 9.92 -7.63
CA ALA A 112 -1.65 8.65 -7.83
C ALA A 112 -2.81 8.45 -6.84
N MET A 113 -2.57 8.73 -5.55
CA MET A 113 -3.60 8.65 -4.52
C MET A 113 -4.78 9.56 -4.87
N ALA A 114 -4.54 10.83 -5.19
CA ALA A 114 -5.63 11.76 -5.50
C ALA A 114 -6.43 11.35 -6.75
N LEU A 115 -5.75 11.05 -7.86
CA LEU A 115 -6.40 10.72 -9.13
C LEU A 115 -7.15 9.39 -9.07
N THR A 116 -6.59 8.40 -8.38
CA THR A 116 -7.23 7.08 -8.21
C THR A 116 -8.43 7.15 -7.28
N SER A 117 -8.32 7.95 -6.20
CA SER A 117 -9.41 8.09 -5.23
C SER A 117 -10.65 8.74 -5.83
N ALA A 118 -10.49 9.60 -6.84
CA ALA A 118 -11.62 10.28 -7.48
C ALA A 118 -12.60 9.34 -8.21
N ARG A 119 -12.21 8.09 -8.47
CA ARG A 119 -13.02 7.08 -9.21
C ARG A 119 -12.82 5.68 -8.62
N CYS A 120 -12.68 5.59 -7.30
CA CYS A 120 -12.31 4.35 -6.62
C CYS A 120 -13.45 3.32 -6.65
N GLU A 121 -14.71 3.75 -6.57
CA GLU A 121 -15.88 2.87 -6.64
C GLU A 121 -15.91 2.08 -7.94
N SER A 122 -15.64 2.72 -9.08
CA SER A 122 -15.60 2.08 -10.40
C SER A 122 -14.48 1.06 -10.50
N LEU A 123 -13.30 1.34 -9.93
CA LEU A 123 -12.21 0.36 -9.85
C LEU A 123 -12.57 -0.84 -8.96
N GLN A 124 -13.31 -0.62 -7.88
CA GLN A 124 -13.76 -1.69 -6.98
C GLN A 124 -14.75 -2.68 -7.63
N SER A 125 -15.50 -2.26 -8.66
CA SER A 125 -16.34 -3.16 -9.46
C SER A 125 -15.54 -4.31 -10.10
N TYR A 126 -14.26 -4.07 -10.41
CA TYR A 126 -13.35 -5.05 -11.01
C TYR A 126 -12.25 -5.57 -10.06
N LEU A 127 -12.07 -4.90 -8.92
CA LEU A 127 -11.17 -5.27 -7.82
C LEU A 127 -11.86 -5.02 -6.46
N PRO A 128 -12.73 -5.92 -5.97
CA PRO A 128 -13.59 -5.66 -4.81
C PRO A 128 -12.89 -5.27 -3.50
N ASP A 129 -11.64 -5.73 -3.32
CA ASP A 129 -10.82 -5.47 -2.13
C ASP A 129 -9.85 -4.30 -2.33
N PHE A 130 -9.89 -3.62 -3.49
CA PHE A 130 -8.98 -2.52 -3.79
C PHE A 130 -9.36 -1.28 -3.02
N GLN A 131 -8.44 -0.80 -2.17
CA GLN A 131 -8.54 0.50 -1.55
C GLN A 131 -7.18 1.21 -1.63
N PRO A 132 -7.11 2.42 -2.18
CA PRO A 132 -5.86 3.16 -2.23
C PRO A 132 -5.49 3.63 -0.82
N VAL A 133 -4.41 3.08 -0.26
CA VAL A 133 -3.88 3.47 1.05
C VAL A 133 -2.40 3.83 0.96
N LEU A 134 -2.04 4.94 1.59
CA LEU A 134 -0.67 5.43 1.74
C LEU A 134 -0.38 5.71 3.22
N PHE A 135 0.65 5.09 3.77
CA PHE A 135 1.13 5.40 5.11
C PHE A 135 2.21 6.47 5.05
N VAL A 136 2.12 7.45 5.95
CA VAL A 136 3.14 8.48 6.13
C VAL A 136 3.62 8.43 7.58
N ARG A 137 4.92 8.17 7.77
CA ARG A 137 5.59 8.09 9.07
C ARG A 137 6.64 9.17 9.14
N THR A 138 6.37 10.21 9.92
CA THR A 138 7.26 11.36 10.06
C THR A 138 7.17 11.94 11.47
N HIS A 139 8.28 12.49 11.96
CA HIS A 139 8.32 13.25 13.20
C HIS A 139 8.27 14.77 12.95
N ALA A 140 8.39 15.20 11.69
CA ALA A 140 8.36 16.60 11.31
C ALA A 140 6.91 17.09 11.12
N GLU A 141 6.47 18.05 11.93
CA GLU A 141 5.15 18.66 11.80
C GLU A 141 4.98 19.42 10.48
N GLU A 142 6.07 19.96 9.92
CA GLU A 142 6.10 20.62 8.62
C GLU A 142 5.62 19.67 7.51
N SER A 143 6.19 18.46 7.43
CA SER A 143 5.75 17.44 6.47
C SER A 143 4.27 17.12 6.64
N ILE A 144 3.79 16.97 7.88
CA ILE A 144 2.37 16.68 8.16
C ILE A 144 1.49 17.81 7.63
N LYS A 145 1.89 19.07 7.88
CA LYS A 145 1.18 20.25 7.41
C LYS A 145 1.08 20.26 5.88
N ILE A 146 2.19 20.00 5.17
CA ILE A 146 2.22 19.93 3.71
C ILE A 146 1.24 18.90 3.16
N PHE A 147 1.24 17.67 3.69
CA PHE A 147 0.27 16.64 3.29
C PHE A 147 -1.17 17.10 3.51
N THR A 148 -1.46 17.71 4.66
CA THR A 148 -2.82 18.17 4.97
C THR A 148 -3.26 19.36 4.12
N ASP A 149 -2.34 20.28 3.81
CA ASP A 149 -2.61 21.46 3.00
C ASP A 149 -2.80 21.05 1.53
N TRP A 150 -1.96 20.17 1.00
CA TRP A 150 -2.10 19.62 -0.36
C TRP A 150 -3.44 18.87 -0.54
N ILE A 151 -3.84 18.05 0.43
CA ILE A 151 -5.15 17.39 0.40
C ILE A 151 -6.29 18.42 0.49
N HIS A 152 -6.13 19.49 1.27
CA HIS A 152 -7.12 20.57 1.32
C HIS A 152 -7.25 21.35 0.01
N THR A 153 -6.17 21.47 -0.76
CA THR A 153 -6.19 22.05 -2.10
C THR A 153 -7.04 21.23 -3.05
N ILE A 154 -6.88 19.91 -3.04
CA ILE A 154 -7.56 19.01 -3.99
C ILE A 154 -9.01 18.73 -3.59
N GLU A 155 -9.23 18.51 -2.29
CA GLU A 155 -10.52 18.13 -1.72
C GLU A 155 -11.02 19.23 -0.76
N PRO A 156 -11.54 20.37 -1.26
CA PRO A 156 -11.89 21.50 -0.42
C PRO A 156 -12.89 21.14 0.68
N ARG A 157 -12.75 21.80 1.83
CA ARG A 157 -13.69 21.67 2.96
C ARG A 157 -15.07 22.11 2.52
N GLN A 158 -16.07 21.32 2.89
CA GLN A 158 -17.43 21.62 2.51
C GLN A 158 -18.33 21.94 3.68
N HIS A 159 -19.09 23.01 3.48
CA HIS A 159 -20.13 23.44 4.40
C HIS A 159 -21.38 23.84 3.61
N TRP A 160 -22.46 23.09 3.80
CA TRP A 160 -23.75 23.37 3.18
C TRP A 160 -24.72 23.93 4.22
N LYS A 161 -25.20 25.15 3.96
CA LYS A 161 -26.15 25.85 4.83
C LYS A 161 -27.58 25.46 4.45
N LYS A 162 -28.47 25.54 5.44
CA LYS A 162 -29.89 25.18 5.35
C LYS A 162 -30.63 26.00 4.28
N LYS A 163 -31.21 25.33 3.26
CA LYS A 163 -32.48 25.78 2.65
C LYS A 163 -33.62 25.10 3.40
N LYS A 164 -34.85 25.65 3.42
CA LYS A 164 -35.94 25.39 4.39
C LYS A 164 -36.22 23.91 4.79
N ARG A 165 -35.73 22.89 4.06
CA ARG A 165 -35.84 21.45 4.37
C ARG A 165 -34.58 20.58 4.17
N ARG A 166 -33.39 21.16 3.88
CA ARG A 166 -32.14 20.40 3.64
C ARG A 166 -31.25 20.30 4.89
N PRO A 167 -30.50 19.19 5.10
CA PRO A 167 -29.55 19.02 6.20
C PRO A 167 -28.43 20.06 6.11
N LYS A 168 -27.96 20.51 7.28
CA LYS A 168 -26.68 21.21 7.39
C LYS A 168 -25.59 20.16 7.32
N ILE A 169 -24.70 20.25 6.34
CA ILE A 169 -23.61 19.29 6.17
C ILE A 169 -22.28 19.99 6.42
N TYR A 170 -21.41 19.34 7.18
CA TYR A 170 -20.03 19.72 7.39
C TYR A 170 -19.15 18.50 7.09
N ARG A 171 -18.14 18.69 6.23
CA ARG A 171 -17.21 17.63 5.85
C ARG A 171 -15.83 18.20 5.57
N THR A 172 -14.82 17.64 6.22
CA THR A 172 -13.40 17.96 5.97
C THR A 172 -12.69 16.73 5.41
N PRO A 173 -11.76 16.88 4.44
CA PRO A 173 -10.94 15.76 3.96
C PRO A 173 -9.82 15.39 4.95
N VAL A 174 -9.52 16.25 5.93
CA VAL A 174 -8.45 16.02 6.92
C VAL A 174 -9.08 15.74 8.29
N LEU A 175 -8.90 14.51 8.76
CA LEU A 175 -9.32 14.00 10.05
C LEU A 175 -8.13 13.97 11.01
N ASP A 176 -7.85 15.11 11.63
CA ASP A 176 -6.77 15.25 12.62
C ASP A 176 -7.26 14.96 14.04
N TYR A 177 -6.91 13.77 14.52
CA TYR A 177 -7.27 13.25 15.85
C TYR A 177 -6.32 13.69 16.96
N ARG A 178 -5.17 14.29 16.63
CA ARG A 178 -4.20 14.80 17.62
C ARG A 178 -4.68 16.07 18.31
N LYS A 179 -5.57 16.81 17.65
CA LYS A 179 -6.06 18.10 18.15
C LYS A 179 -6.79 17.91 19.49
N PRO A 180 -6.48 18.75 20.51
CA PRO A 180 -6.95 18.54 21.86
C PRO A 180 -8.48 18.56 21.94
N SER A 181 -9.03 17.56 22.63
CA SER A 181 -10.45 17.45 22.98
C SER A 181 -10.55 16.74 24.33
N ILE A 182 -11.38 17.28 25.24
CA ILE A 182 -11.58 16.75 26.61
C ILE A 182 -12.09 15.30 26.58
N VAL A 183 -12.88 14.95 25.57
CA VAL A 183 -13.48 13.61 25.39
C VAL A 183 -12.88 12.85 24.20
N GLY A 184 -11.77 13.35 23.64
CA GLY A 184 -11.25 12.89 22.35
C GLY A 184 -12.11 13.36 21.17
N ARG A 185 -11.58 13.22 19.96
CA ARG A 185 -12.33 13.49 18.71
C ARG A 185 -12.92 12.20 18.18
N ASN A 186 -14.10 12.30 17.57
CA ASN A 186 -14.76 11.20 16.88
C ASN A 186 -15.06 11.59 15.42
N LEU A 187 -15.54 10.64 14.62
CA LEU A 187 -15.79 10.86 13.19
C LEU A 187 -16.78 12.01 12.93
N LEU A 188 -17.79 12.18 13.80
CA LEU A 188 -18.81 13.22 13.66
C LEU A 188 -18.24 14.64 13.74
N ASP A 189 -17.09 14.82 14.39
CA ASP A 189 -16.40 16.12 14.49
C ASP A 189 -15.83 16.58 13.15
N PHE A 190 -15.56 15.63 12.24
CA PHE A 190 -15.00 15.90 10.91
C PHE A 190 -16.05 15.80 9.80
N ASN A 191 -17.03 14.91 9.98
CA ASN A 191 -18.00 14.58 8.97
C ASN A 191 -19.37 14.38 9.59
N CYS A 192 -20.27 15.32 9.35
CA CYS A 192 -21.64 15.18 9.80
C CYS A 192 -22.66 15.82 8.85
N ALA A 193 -23.72 15.09 8.60
CA ALA A 193 -25.01 15.65 8.24
C ALA A 193 -25.78 15.94 9.52
N ALA A 194 -26.38 17.12 9.62
CA ALA A 194 -27.18 17.54 10.74
C ALA A 194 -28.55 18.06 10.29
N ILE A 195 -29.61 17.50 10.86
CA ILE A 195 -31.00 17.89 10.57
C ILE A 195 -31.59 18.55 11.80
N LYS A 196 -32.24 19.71 11.60
CA LYS A 196 -32.98 20.39 12.67
C LYS A 196 -34.45 19.96 12.64
N LEU A 197 -34.87 19.14 13.59
CA LEU A 197 -36.25 18.71 13.82
C LEU A 197 -36.88 19.62 14.89
N LYS A 198 -37.67 20.62 14.49
CA LYS A 198 -38.23 21.66 15.39
C LYS A 198 -37.14 22.32 16.27
N LYS A 199 -37.01 21.93 17.54
CA LYS A 199 -36.00 22.41 18.50
C LYS A 199 -34.73 21.53 18.58
N GLU A 200 -34.71 20.37 17.95
CA GLU A 200 -33.65 19.36 18.11
C GLU A 200 -32.75 19.25 16.89
N LYS A 201 -31.50 18.80 17.10
CA LYS A 201 -30.51 18.58 16.05
C LYS A 201 -30.05 17.13 16.07
N VAL A 202 -30.42 16.36 15.06
CA VAL A 202 -29.92 14.99 14.85
C VAL A 202 -28.68 15.08 13.97
N ARG A 203 -27.62 14.32 14.30
CA ARG A 203 -26.37 14.25 13.53
C ARG A 203 -26.07 12.80 13.14
N ALA A 204 -25.51 12.61 11.96
CA ALA A 204 -25.01 11.31 11.50
C ALA A 204 -23.80 11.51 10.58
N SER A 205 -22.86 10.56 10.62
CA SER A 205 -21.73 10.49 9.68
C SER A 205 -22.23 10.10 8.29
N ILE A 206 -21.52 10.56 7.26
CA ILE A 206 -21.82 10.29 5.84
C ILE A 206 -20.65 9.51 5.25
N PRO A 207 -20.83 8.61 4.27
CA PRO A 207 -19.70 7.98 3.60
C PRO A 207 -18.78 9.00 2.89
N TYR A 208 -17.48 8.74 2.98
CA TYR A 208 -16.45 9.25 2.12
C TYR A 208 -16.36 8.38 0.86
N ASP A 209 -17.16 8.71 -0.14
CA ASP A 209 -17.10 8.08 -1.45
C ASP A 209 -16.18 8.87 -2.38
N ASP A 210 -15.38 8.20 -3.20
CA ASP A 210 -14.63 8.75 -4.34
C ASP A 210 -13.87 10.07 -4.06
N VAL A 211 -13.25 10.13 -2.89
CA VAL A 211 -12.43 11.26 -2.43
C VAL A 211 -11.16 10.78 -1.75
N LEU A 212 -10.16 11.66 -1.75
CA LEU A 212 -8.96 11.48 -0.94
C LEU A 212 -9.16 12.08 0.47
N ILE A 213 -8.82 11.33 1.52
CA ILE A 213 -8.80 11.85 2.89
C ILE A 213 -7.47 11.59 3.59
N ALA A 214 -7.07 12.54 4.44
CA ALA A 214 -5.95 12.40 5.37
C ALA A 214 -6.47 12.07 6.76
N VAL A 215 -5.88 11.06 7.40
CA VAL A 215 -6.18 10.67 8.77
C VAL A 215 -4.92 10.77 9.60
N VAL A 216 -4.91 11.71 10.55
CA VAL A 216 -3.70 12.08 11.29
C VAL A 216 -3.80 11.65 12.75
N GLY A 217 -2.86 10.80 13.18
CA GLY A 217 -2.73 10.36 14.57
C GLY A 217 -3.90 9.53 15.09
N ALA A 218 -4.62 8.81 14.21
CA ALA A 218 -5.74 7.97 14.62
C ALA A 218 -5.26 6.65 15.24
N ASP A 219 -5.95 6.20 16.31
CA ASP A 219 -5.77 4.87 16.87
C ASP A 219 -6.57 3.79 16.13
N VAL A 220 -6.41 2.52 16.54
CA VAL A 220 -7.11 1.38 15.92
C VAL A 220 -8.64 1.50 16.03
N ARG A 221 -9.15 2.04 17.14
CA ARG A 221 -10.59 2.17 17.37
C ARG A 221 -11.20 3.22 16.44
N GLN A 222 -10.53 4.36 16.28
CA GLN A 222 -10.95 5.44 15.38
C GLN A 222 -10.91 4.99 13.91
N LEU A 223 -9.92 4.17 13.53
CA LEU A 223 -9.85 3.61 12.19
C LEU A 223 -10.98 2.60 11.93
N HIS A 224 -11.32 1.71 12.87
CA HIS A 224 -12.48 0.82 12.73
C HIS A 224 -13.82 1.56 12.68
N GLU A 225 -13.94 2.71 13.35
CA GLU A 225 -15.11 3.59 13.20
C GLU A 225 -15.17 4.15 11.77
N LEU A 226 -14.05 4.63 11.23
CA LEU A 226 -13.94 5.22 9.89
C LEU A 226 -14.16 4.21 8.76
N GLU A 227 -13.71 2.96 8.92
CA GLU A 227 -13.71 1.91 7.90
C GLU A 227 -15.07 1.76 7.18
N LYS A 228 -16.17 1.81 7.95
CA LYS A 228 -17.54 1.71 7.44
C LYS A 228 -17.96 2.87 6.53
N TYR A 229 -17.27 3.99 6.65
CA TYR A 229 -17.56 5.23 5.94
C TYR A 229 -16.51 5.53 4.87
N SER A 230 -15.38 4.82 4.80
CA SER A 230 -14.30 5.18 3.88
C SER A 230 -13.98 4.09 2.86
N ARG A 231 -14.88 3.13 2.63
CA ARG A 231 -14.64 1.96 1.78
C ARG A 231 -14.16 2.33 0.37
N THR A 232 -14.73 3.37 -0.23
CA THR A 232 -14.44 3.87 -1.58
C THR A 232 -13.62 5.17 -1.54
N ALA A 233 -13.04 5.52 -0.39
CA ALA A 233 -12.10 6.63 -0.29
C ALA A 233 -10.65 6.14 -0.36
N GLY A 234 -9.78 7.01 -0.85
CA GLY A 234 -8.35 6.86 -0.61
C GLY A 234 -7.94 7.41 0.74
N LEU A 235 -7.03 6.70 1.40
CA LEU A 235 -6.59 6.98 2.75
C LEU A 235 -5.11 7.34 2.78
N VAL A 236 -4.80 8.57 3.20
CA VAL A 236 -3.44 8.97 3.61
C VAL A 236 -3.38 8.90 5.13
N LEU A 237 -2.78 7.83 5.65
CA LEU A 237 -2.67 7.55 7.08
C LEU A 237 -1.37 8.14 7.63
N VAL A 238 -1.45 9.34 8.19
CA VAL A 238 -0.29 10.09 8.72
C VAL A 238 -0.14 9.82 10.21
N ASN A 239 0.94 9.14 10.60
CA ASN A 239 1.21 8.74 11.99
C ASN A 239 0.03 8.03 12.69
N SER A 240 -0.86 7.41 11.92
CA SER A 240 -2.04 6.67 12.40
C SER A 240 -1.74 5.19 12.54
N ALA A 241 -2.54 4.42 13.29
CA ALA A 241 -2.38 2.97 13.36
C ALA A 241 -2.58 2.28 11.99
N LYS A 242 -2.18 1.01 11.87
CA LYS A 242 -2.35 0.24 10.61
C LYS A 242 -3.77 -0.34 10.47
N ALA A 243 -4.38 -0.80 11.55
CA ALA A 243 -5.76 -1.30 11.63
C ALA A 243 -6.20 -2.26 10.51
N GLY A 244 -5.29 -3.09 9.99
CA GLY A 244 -5.59 -4.05 8.91
C GLY A 244 -5.45 -3.51 7.49
N TYR A 245 -5.23 -2.20 7.29
CA TYR A 245 -4.97 -1.63 5.97
C TYR A 245 -3.61 -2.05 5.40
N GLU A 246 -3.56 -2.29 4.10
CA GLU A 246 -2.34 -2.58 3.34
C GLU A 246 -2.03 -1.43 2.39
N GLY A 247 -0.74 -1.09 2.25
CA GLY A 247 -0.32 0.05 1.44
C GLY A 247 1.15 0.38 1.65
N THR A 248 1.70 1.20 0.77
CA THR A 248 3.10 1.64 0.85
C THR A 248 3.31 2.61 2.01
N CYS A 249 4.50 2.59 2.62
CA CYS A 249 4.86 3.47 3.72
C CYS A 249 5.99 4.43 3.34
N LEU A 250 5.68 5.71 3.30
CA LEU A 250 6.64 6.80 3.21
C LEU A 250 7.20 7.10 4.61
N THR A 251 8.52 7.01 4.73
CA THR A 251 9.30 7.36 5.93
C THR A 251 10.14 8.61 5.67
N GLY A 252 10.80 9.16 6.70
CA GLY A 252 11.56 10.41 6.62
C GLY A 252 12.53 10.55 5.43
N ARG A 253 13.13 9.46 4.95
CA ARG A 253 14.00 9.49 3.75
C ARG A 253 13.30 9.93 2.46
N HIS A 254 11.98 9.74 2.37
CA HIS A 254 11.19 10.10 1.19
C HIS A 254 10.59 11.51 1.33
N LEU A 255 10.67 12.11 2.52
CA LEU A 255 9.97 13.34 2.91
C LEU A 255 10.95 14.46 3.27
N ALA A 256 12.23 14.29 2.94
CA ALA A 256 13.27 15.28 3.15
C ALA A 256 13.19 16.38 2.07
N ALA A 257 13.66 17.58 2.41
CA ALA A 257 13.84 18.73 1.52
C ALA A 257 12.59 19.04 0.67
N VAL A 258 11.64 19.74 1.28
CA VAL A 258 10.40 20.18 0.63
C VAL A 258 10.68 21.45 -0.19
N ASP A 259 10.07 21.54 -1.37
CA ASP A 259 10.01 22.78 -2.13
C ASP A 259 8.90 23.71 -1.59
N ASP A 260 9.30 24.66 -0.76
CA ASP A 260 8.41 25.65 -0.16
C ASP A 260 7.81 26.63 -1.20
N GLU A 261 8.51 26.91 -2.29
CA GLU A 261 8.00 27.80 -3.34
C GLU A 261 6.88 27.11 -4.14
N LEU A 262 7.06 25.82 -4.44
CA LEU A 262 6.06 25.03 -5.14
C LEU A 262 4.78 24.87 -4.32
N ILE A 263 4.87 24.63 -3.00
CA ILE A 263 3.68 24.53 -2.16
C ILE A 263 2.92 25.86 -2.07
N GLU A 264 3.61 26.99 -2.04
CA GLU A 264 2.99 28.32 -2.11
C GLU A 264 2.26 28.51 -3.44
N GLN A 265 2.90 28.19 -4.57
CA GLN A 265 2.24 28.25 -5.89
C GLN A 265 1.01 27.34 -5.97
N ILE A 266 1.06 26.14 -5.39
CA ILE A 266 -0.08 25.22 -5.30
C ILE A 266 -1.23 25.85 -4.49
N GLN A 267 -0.92 26.51 -3.38
CA GLN A 267 -1.93 27.14 -2.52
C GLN A 267 -2.58 28.35 -3.19
N GLU A 268 -1.80 29.20 -3.86
CA GLU A 268 -2.30 30.36 -4.61
C GLU A 268 -3.23 29.94 -5.74
N ASN A 269 -2.94 28.80 -6.38
CA ASN A 269 -3.72 28.25 -7.50
C ASN A 269 -4.65 27.11 -7.08
N ALA A 270 -4.98 27.01 -5.79
CA ALA A 270 -5.74 25.88 -5.26
C ALA A 270 -7.10 25.69 -5.94
N PHE A 271 -7.79 26.79 -6.28
CA PHE A 271 -9.07 26.73 -6.99
C PHE A 271 -8.94 26.16 -8.42
N ALA A 272 -7.87 26.53 -9.13
CA ALA A 272 -7.58 26.02 -10.46
C ALA A 272 -7.29 24.50 -10.40
N MET A 273 -6.41 24.10 -9.49
CA MET A 273 -6.06 22.70 -9.27
C MET A 273 -7.28 21.87 -8.86
N ALA A 274 -8.10 22.34 -7.93
CA ALA A 274 -9.33 21.67 -7.53
C ALA A 274 -10.35 21.52 -8.69
N SER A 275 -10.39 22.48 -9.61
CA SER A 275 -11.25 22.42 -10.80
C SER A 275 -10.75 21.37 -11.80
N VAL A 276 -9.43 21.23 -11.97
CA VAL A 276 -8.84 20.13 -12.77
C VAL A 276 -9.21 18.76 -12.19
N PHE A 277 -9.21 18.62 -10.88
CA PHE A 277 -9.65 17.38 -10.22
C PHE A 277 -11.15 17.11 -10.39
N ASP A 278 -11.98 18.15 -10.37
CA ASP A 278 -13.42 18.01 -10.65
C ASP A 278 -13.66 17.55 -12.10
N GLU A 279 -12.94 18.15 -13.06
CA GLU A 279 -13.00 17.77 -14.46
C GLU A 279 -12.42 16.37 -14.71
N TRP A 280 -11.36 15.97 -14.01
CA TRP A 280 -10.92 14.57 -14.01
C TRP A 280 -11.98 13.66 -13.44
N ARG A 281 -12.63 14.01 -12.32
CA ARG A 281 -13.63 13.15 -11.68
C ARG A 281 -14.79 12.81 -12.62
N TYR A 282 -15.31 13.81 -13.34
CA TYR A 282 -16.50 13.65 -14.18
C TYR A 282 -16.24 13.63 -15.69
N GLY A 283 -14.97 13.70 -16.11
CA GLY A 283 -14.59 13.87 -17.51
C GLY A 283 -14.66 12.60 -18.37
N GLU A 284 -14.80 11.42 -17.77
CA GLU A 284 -14.93 10.15 -18.50
C GLU A 284 -16.38 9.85 -18.83
N LYS A 285 -16.62 9.45 -20.09
CA LYS A 285 -17.97 9.20 -20.58
C LYS A 285 -18.45 7.79 -20.26
N ASP A 286 -17.53 6.83 -20.29
CA ASP A 286 -17.79 5.43 -20.00
C ASP A 286 -16.84 4.97 -18.88
N GLU A 287 -17.23 5.28 -17.64
CA GLU A 287 -16.40 5.03 -16.46
C GLU A 287 -16.21 3.54 -16.17
N ASP A 288 -17.19 2.71 -16.51
CA ASP A 288 -17.14 1.26 -16.33
C ASP A 288 -16.12 0.64 -17.30
N ALA A 289 -16.20 0.98 -18.59
CA ALA A 289 -15.23 0.53 -19.60
C ALA A 289 -13.81 1.05 -19.30
N TRP A 290 -13.69 2.29 -18.80
CA TRP A 290 -12.42 2.84 -18.33
C TRP A 290 -11.86 2.00 -17.18
N ALA A 291 -12.64 1.73 -16.14
CA ALA A 291 -12.20 0.95 -14.98
C ALA A 291 -11.80 -0.48 -15.37
N GLU A 292 -12.58 -1.15 -16.24
CA GLU A 292 -12.23 -2.46 -16.78
C GLU A 292 -10.85 -2.42 -17.46
N GLN A 293 -10.64 -1.42 -18.32
CA GLN A 293 -9.40 -1.28 -19.08
C GLN A 293 -8.19 -1.04 -18.16
N ILE A 294 -8.32 -0.16 -17.16
CA ILE A 294 -7.27 0.11 -16.16
C ILE A 294 -6.90 -1.17 -15.42
N VAL A 295 -7.89 -1.89 -14.87
CA VAL A 295 -7.66 -3.13 -14.11
C VAL A 295 -7.07 -4.21 -15.00
N ARG A 296 -7.53 -4.34 -16.24
CA ARG A 296 -7.00 -5.31 -17.21
C ARG A 296 -5.53 -5.04 -17.52
N LYS A 297 -5.16 -3.78 -17.79
CA LYS A 297 -3.77 -3.39 -18.06
C LYS A 297 -2.88 -3.61 -16.84
N ALA A 298 -3.35 -3.18 -15.65
CA ALA A 298 -2.64 -3.38 -14.39
C ALA A 298 -2.36 -4.87 -14.13
N LYS A 299 -3.35 -5.76 -14.28
CA LYS A 299 -3.17 -7.21 -14.14
C LYS A 299 -2.21 -7.78 -15.20
N SER A 300 -2.26 -7.28 -16.43
CA SER A 300 -1.39 -7.75 -17.52
C SER A 300 0.09 -7.41 -17.32
N SER A 301 0.40 -6.37 -16.53
CA SER A 301 1.77 -5.95 -16.24
C SER A 301 2.60 -7.00 -15.48
N PHE A 302 1.94 -7.94 -14.79
CA PHE A 302 2.57 -9.05 -14.08
C PHE A 302 3.04 -10.18 -14.99
N GLY A 303 2.76 -10.09 -16.30
CA GLY A 303 3.06 -11.13 -17.27
C GLY A 303 2.04 -12.27 -17.26
N LYS A 304 2.27 -13.26 -18.12
CA LYS A 304 1.38 -14.42 -18.22
C LYS A 304 1.66 -15.38 -17.05
N PRO A 305 0.62 -15.80 -16.30
CA PRO A 305 0.81 -16.84 -15.30
C PRO A 305 1.25 -18.15 -15.97
N ASP A 306 2.18 -18.85 -15.32
CA ASP A 306 2.61 -20.17 -15.76
C ASP A 306 1.43 -21.15 -15.69
N SER A 307 1.20 -21.88 -16.78
CA SER A 307 0.06 -22.77 -16.97
C SER A 307 -0.03 -23.90 -15.95
N ARG A 308 1.03 -24.15 -15.17
CA ARG A 308 1.08 -25.13 -14.09
C ARG A 308 0.37 -24.66 -12.82
N TYR A 309 0.18 -23.36 -12.61
CA TYR A 309 -0.50 -22.84 -11.43
C TYR A 309 -2.02 -22.78 -11.64
N ARG A 310 -2.79 -23.30 -10.67
CA ARG A 310 -4.26 -23.33 -10.73
C ARG A 310 -4.91 -22.01 -10.34
N ASN A 311 -4.27 -21.24 -9.46
CA ASN A 311 -4.74 -19.95 -8.98
C ASN A 311 -3.60 -18.93 -9.02
N VAL A 312 -3.94 -17.69 -9.36
CA VAL A 312 -3.02 -16.55 -9.37
C VAL A 312 -3.50 -15.58 -8.29
N THR A 313 -2.63 -15.28 -7.33
CA THR A 313 -2.87 -14.24 -6.33
C THR A 313 -1.83 -13.16 -6.54
N PHE A 314 -2.29 -11.94 -6.82
CA PHE A 314 -1.40 -10.79 -6.96
C PHE A 314 -1.01 -10.29 -5.56
N ASP A 315 0.24 -9.85 -5.41
CA ASP A 315 0.63 -9.08 -4.23
C ASP A 315 -0.20 -7.79 -4.18
N PRO A 316 -0.95 -7.52 -3.10
CA PRO A 316 -1.87 -6.37 -3.04
C PRO A 316 -1.18 -5.02 -3.27
N ILE A 317 0.04 -4.85 -2.74
CA ILE A 317 0.81 -3.60 -2.88
C ILE A 317 1.30 -3.44 -4.32
N MET A 318 1.81 -4.51 -4.94
CA MET A 318 2.23 -4.47 -6.34
C MET A 318 1.04 -4.20 -7.26
N LEU A 319 -0.12 -4.82 -7.01
CA LEU A 319 -1.32 -4.60 -7.81
C LEU A 319 -1.80 -3.16 -7.67
N GLN A 320 -1.76 -2.60 -6.46
CA GLN A 320 -2.08 -1.20 -6.22
C GLN A 320 -1.14 -0.27 -7.00
N ASN A 321 0.17 -0.52 -6.99
CA ASN A 321 1.13 0.28 -7.76
C ASN A 321 0.86 0.17 -9.28
N ALA A 322 0.51 -1.01 -9.79
CA ALA A 322 0.15 -1.18 -11.20
C ALA A 322 -1.12 -0.40 -11.57
N VAL A 323 -2.14 -0.40 -10.70
CA VAL A 323 -3.36 0.42 -10.89
C VAL A 323 -3.02 1.91 -10.86
N PHE A 324 -2.18 2.34 -9.92
CA PHE A 324 -1.70 3.72 -9.84
C PHE A 324 -1.02 4.17 -11.13
N LEU A 325 -0.10 3.36 -11.67
CA LEU A 325 0.57 3.70 -12.92
C LEU A 325 -0.43 3.88 -14.07
N GLU A 326 -1.36 2.94 -14.24
CA GLU A 326 -2.35 3.00 -15.32
C GLU A 326 -3.30 4.21 -15.18
N VAL A 327 -3.70 4.56 -13.96
CA VAL A 327 -4.50 5.77 -13.70
C VAL A 327 -3.71 7.03 -14.05
N LEU A 328 -2.42 7.11 -13.70
CA LEU A 328 -1.56 8.24 -14.08
C LEU A 328 -1.40 8.33 -15.60
N CYS A 329 -1.15 7.22 -16.30
CA CYS A 329 -1.11 7.19 -17.76
C CYS A 329 -2.42 7.67 -18.39
N SER A 330 -3.55 7.27 -17.83
CA SER A 330 -4.88 7.71 -18.27
C SER A 330 -5.09 9.21 -18.05
N PHE A 331 -4.64 9.74 -16.91
CA PHE A 331 -4.74 11.17 -16.62
C PHE A 331 -3.82 12.00 -17.53
N ALA A 332 -2.61 11.54 -17.81
CA ALA A 332 -1.70 12.19 -18.77
C ALA A 332 -2.33 12.27 -20.17
N SER A 333 -2.92 11.17 -20.64
CA SER A 333 -3.66 11.14 -21.92
C SER A 333 -4.87 12.10 -21.91
N PHE A 334 -5.58 12.16 -20.79
CA PHE A 334 -6.69 13.09 -20.60
C PHE A 334 -6.22 14.56 -20.67
N ALA A 335 -5.12 14.91 -20.00
CA ALA A 335 -4.55 16.25 -20.01
C ALA A 335 -4.07 16.69 -21.41
N VAL A 336 -3.47 15.79 -22.19
CA VAL A 336 -3.11 16.04 -23.60
C VAL A 336 -4.35 16.32 -24.43
N ASN A 337 -5.41 15.51 -24.29
CA ASN A 337 -6.67 15.72 -25.00
C ASN A 337 -7.34 17.06 -24.63
N ARG A 338 -7.18 17.50 -23.38
CA ARG A 338 -7.63 18.80 -22.88
C ARG A 338 -6.69 19.96 -23.19
N LYS A 339 -5.55 19.70 -23.84
CA LYS A 339 -4.50 20.67 -24.20
C LYS A 339 -3.87 21.39 -23.00
N TRP A 340 -3.85 20.73 -21.84
CA TRP A 340 -3.20 21.24 -20.64
C TRP A 340 -1.68 21.03 -20.65
N MET A 341 -1.22 20.04 -21.39
CA MET A 341 0.19 19.73 -21.59
C MET A 341 0.42 19.18 -23.00
N THR A 342 1.68 19.20 -23.46
CA THR A 342 2.04 18.58 -24.74
C THR A 342 2.21 17.06 -24.59
N PRO A 343 2.15 16.30 -25.70
CA PRO A 343 2.44 14.86 -25.67
C PRO A 343 3.83 14.54 -25.10
N GLU A 344 4.84 15.34 -25.41
CA GLU A 344 6.22 15.12 -24.96
C GLU A 344 6.36 15.33 -23.44
N GLU A 345 5.71 16.36 -22.90
CA GLU A 345 5.64 16.59 -21.45
C GLU A 345 4.93 15.43 -20.74
N ALA A 346 3.83 14.93 -21.32
CA ALA A 346 3.09 13.79 -20.80
C ALA A 346 3.95 12.51 -20.80
N GLU A 347 4.68 12.23 -21.88
CA GLU A 347 5.57 11.08 -21.98
C GLU A 347 6.69 11.13 -20.93
N SER A 348 7.33 12.29 -20.75
CA SER A 348 8.36 12.48 -19.72
C SER A 348 7.81 12.23 -18.31
N TRP A 349 6.63 12.79 -18.02
CA TRP A 349 6.00 12.61 -16.70
C TRP A 349 5.58 11.15 -16.45
N VAL A 350 5.06 10.45 -17.47
CA VAL A 350 4.73 9.03 -17.39
C VAL A 350 5.98 8.16 -17.24
N ALA A 351 7.11 8.53 -17.84
CA ALA A 351 8.37 7.82 -17.63
C ALA A 351 8.80 7.87 -16.16
N GLY A 352 8.76 9.04 -15.52
CA GLY A 352 9.05 9.16 -14.09
C GLY A 352 8.05 8.38 -13.21
N ALA A 353 6.76 8.38 -13.55
CA ALA A 353 5.77 7.54 -12.86
C ALA A 353 6.09 6.04 -13.02
N THR A 354 6.51 5.62 -14.20
CA THR A 354 6.87 4.24 -14.51
C THR A 354 8.05 3.79 -13.65
N GLU A 355 9.08 4.62 -13.48
CA GLU A 355 10.23 4.29 -12.61
C GLU A 355 9.85 4.07 -11.14
N VAL A 356 8.80 4.73 -10.66
CA VAL A 356 8.30 4.63 -9.28
C VAL A 356 7.39 3.42 -9.08
N PHE A 357 6.43 3.21 -9.99
CA PHE A 357 5.33 2.26 -9.78
C PHE A 357 5.52 0.93 -10.49
N GLN A 358 6.22 0.93 -11.62
CA GLN A 358 6.53 -0.34 -12.26
C GLN A 358 7.40 -1.13 -11.28
N PRO A 359 7.06 -2.38 -10.98
CA PRO A 359 7.90 -3.18 -10.12
C PRO A 359 9.27 -3.24 -10.78
N LYS A 360 10.25 -2.55 -10.18
CA LYS A 360 11.66 -2.74 -10.52
C LYS A 360 11.83 -4.24 -10.45
N ARG A 361 12.08 -4.88 -11.60
CA ARG A 361 12.44 -6.30 -11.60
C ARG A 361 13.49 -6.38 -10.53
N LYS A 362 13.22 -7.11 -9.45
CA LYS A 362 14.27 -7.40 -8.49
C LYS A 362 15.37 -7.94 -9.38
N GLU A 363 16.46 -7.20 -9.47
CA GLU A 363 17.68 -7.75 -10.01
C GLU A 363 17.88 -8.98 -9.12
N THR A 364 17.48 -10.14 -9.64
CA THR A 364 18.07 -11.40 -9.24
C THR A 364 19.55 -11.06 -9.37
N PRO A 365 20.31 -10.98 -8.26
CA PRO A 365 21.67 -10.47 -8.29
C PRO A 365 22.34 -11.10 -9.50
N GLU A 366 22.70 -10.27 -10.47
CA GLU A 366 23.02 -10.77 -11.80
C GLU A 366 24.02 -11.93 -11.68
N GLY A 367 23.61 -13.09 -12.18
CA GLY A 367 24.52 -14.14 -12.61
C GLY A 367 25.27 -14.94 -11.56
N LEU A 368 25.19 -14.69 -10.24
CA LEU A 368 25.94 -15.52 -9.28
C LEU A 368 25.28 -16.89 -9.11
N ARG A 369 25.78 -17.88 -9.83
CA ARG A 369 25.32 -19.27 -9.76
C ARG A 369 26.17 -20.06 -8.80
N LEU A 370 25.53 -21.00 -8.12
CA LEU A 370 26.18 -21.93 -7.19
C LEU A 370 27.46 -22.55 -7.77
N GLU A 371 27.41 -22.96 -9.05
CA GLU A 371 28.51 -23.63 -9.74
C GLU A 371 29.65 -22.73 -10.20
N ASP A 372 29.51 -21.41 -10.14
CA ASP A 372 30.51 -20.51 -10.69
C ASP A 372 31.76 -20.54 -9.81
N PRO A 373 32.95 -20.79 -10.37
CA PRO A 373 34.19 -20.92 -9.60
C PRO A 373 34.51 -19.66 -8.76
N GLU A 374 34.20 -18.48 -9.29
CA GLU A 374 34.43 -17.19 -8.62
C GLU A 374 33.51 -16.99 -7.41
N VAL A 375 32.24 -17.42 -7.52
CA VAL A 375 31.28 -17.41 -6.40
C VAL A 375 31.78 -18.31 -5.28
N PHE A 376 32.25 -19.51 -5.64
CA PHE A 376 32.78 -20.47 -4.69
C PHE A 376 34.05 -19.97 -3.97
N ILE A 377 35.02 -19.43 -4.71
CA ILE A 377 36.23 -18.83 -4.11
C ILE A 377 35.87 -17.63 -3.25
N GLY A 378 35.02 -16.71 -3.73
CA GLY A 378 34.61 -15.53 -2.97
C GLY A 378 33.90 -15.89 -1.66
N PHE A 379 33.07 -16.94 -1.67
CA PHE A 379 32.50 -17.53 -0.46
C PHE A 379 33.58 -18.09 0.46
N LEU A 380 34.48 -18.93 -0.08
CA LEU A 380 35.54 -19.57 0.69
C LEU A 380 36.48 -18.57 1.36
N LYS A 381 36.85 -17.46 0.71
CA LYS A 381 37.68 -16.41 1.33
C LYS A 381 37.03 -15.83 2.58
N LYS A 382 35.74 -15.49 2.50
CA LYS A 382 34.99 -14.99 3.66
C LYS A 382 34.83 -16.05 4.74
N TRP A 383 34.53 -17.27 4.34
CA TRP A 383 34.34 -18.39 5.26
C TRP A 383 35.65 -18.81 5.95
N TYR A 384 36.79 -18.77 5.26
CA TYR A 384 38.10 -19.13 5.81
C TYR A 384 38.59 -18.14 6.87
N HIS A 385 38.32 -16.84 6.69
CA HIS A 385 38.70 -15.78 7.65
C HIS A 385 37.71 -15.58 8.79
N ASP A 386 36.62 -16.34 8.84
CA ASP A 386 35.62 -16.27 9.92
C ASP A 386 36.15 -16.99 11.18
N PRO A 387 36.41 -16.26 12.29
CA PRO A 387 37.02 -16.82 13.50
C PRO A 387 36.13 -17.83 14.24
N GLU A 388 34.83 -17.90 13.92
CA GLU A 388 33.94 -18.89 14.50
C GLU A 388 34.09 -20.28 13.85
N ARG A 389 34.81 -20.38 12.72
CA ARG A 389 34.99 -21.64 11.99
C ARG A 389 36.04 -22.53 12.63
N LYS A 390 35.67 -23.80 12.79
CA LYS A 390 36.51 -24.83 13.41
C LYS A 390 37.44 -25.46 12.38
N LEU A 391 38.47 -24.71 12.01
CA LEU A 391 39.56 -25.18 11.15
C LEU A 391 40.71 -25.76 11.97
N VAL A 392 41.25 -26.87 11.49
CA VAL A 392 42.36 -27.59 12.13
C VAL A 392 43.68 -27.17 11.51
N SER A 393 44.67 -26.86 12.35
CA SER A 393 46.03 -26.52 11.93
C SER A 393 46.78 -27.72 11.32
N LEU A 394 47.96 -27.48 10.74
CA LEU A 394 48.74 -28.49 10.01
C LEU A 394 49.05 -29.74 10.85
N GLU A 395 49.37 -29.54 12.13
CA GLU A 395 49.86 -30.58 13.04
C GLU A 395 48.74 -31.30 13.81
N GLU A 396 47.56 -30.69 13.87
CA GLU A 396 46.44 -31.21 14.64
C GLU A 396 45.63 -32.28 13.90
N ASN A 397 45.05 -33.20 14.66
CA ASN A 397 44.22 -34.27 14.12
C ASN A 397 42.80 -33.77 13.82
N PHE A 398 42.32 -34.07 12.61
CA PHE A 398 40.96 -33.76 12.21
C PHE A 398 39.95 -34.72 12.86
N SER A 399 38.75 -34.22 13.13
CA SER A 399 37.66 -34.99 13.74
C SER A 399 36.34 -34.49 13.16
N LYS A 400 35.26 -35.26 13.32
CA LYS A 400 33.92 -34.86 12.82
C LYS A 400 33.37 -33.55 13.42
N LYS A 401 33.99 -33.00 14.46
CA LYS A 401 33.61 -31.70 15.05
C LYS A 401 34.21 -30.51 14.31
N HIS A 402 35.17 -30.75 13.43
CA HIS A 402 35.87 -29.73 12.65
C HIS A 402 35.25 -29.61 11.26
N GLU A 403 35.30 -28.40 10.70
CA GLU A 403 34.70 -28.11 9.39
C GLU A 403 35.70 -28.26 8.23
N GLY A 404 37.00 -28.13 8.52
CA GLY A 404 38.10 -28.27 7.56
C GLY A 404 39.46 -28.41 8.23
N ALA A 405 40.50 -28.72 7.44
CA ALA A 405 41.87 -28.79 7.92
C ALA A 405 42.88 -28.25 6.91
N ILE A 406 43.95 -27.63 7.40
CA ILE A 406 45.10 -27.24 6.58
C ILE A 406 46.04 -28.44 6.48
N ARG A 407 46.41 -28.84 5.25
CA ARG A 407 47.28 -30.00 5.00
C ARG A 407 48.28 -29.73 3.91
N GLU A 408 49.50 -30.21 4.11
CA GLU A 408 50.51 -30.24 3.06
C GLU A 408 50.34 -31.51 2.21
N ILE A 409 50.25 -31.34 0.90
CA ILE A 409 50.08 -32.44 -0.06
C ILE A 409 51.05 -32.21 -1.22
N ASN A 410 52.10 -33.03 -1.29
CA ASN A 410 53.18 -32.93 -2.29
C ASN A 410 53.87 -31.55 -2.28
N GLY A 411 54.19 -31.00 -1.11
CA GLY A 411 54.92 -29.72 -0.99
C GLY A 411 54.05 -28.47 -1.13
N THR A 412 52.72 -28.60 -1.27
CA THR A 412 51.79 -27.46 -1.36
C THR A 412 50.76 -27.54 -0.25
N LEU A 413 50.43 -26.39 0.35
CA LEU A 413 49.41 -26.27 1.38
C LEU A 413 48.01 -26.19 0.77
N TYR A 414 47.09 -27.00 1.30
CA TYR A 414 45.69 -27.05 0.89
C TYR A 414 44.78 -26.87 2.10
N LEU A 415 43.66 -26.17 1.88
CA LEU A 415 42.47 -26.32 2.69
C LEU A 415 41.74 -27.58 2.24
N VAL A 416 41.64 -28.57 3.13
CA VAL A 416 40.97 -29.85 2.87
C VAL A 416 39.65 -29.90 3.62
N LEU A 417 38.55 -30.06 2.88
CA LEU A 417 37.18 -30.08 3.39
C LEU A 417 36.52 -31.45 3.10
N PRO A 418 35.72 -31.99 4.02
CA PRO A 418 34.87 -33.15 3.72
C PRO A 418 33.94 -32.86 2.53
N GLU A 419 33.68 -33.83 1.65
CA GLU A 419 32.79 -33.61 0.49
C GLU A 419 31.36 -33.17 0.91
N GLU A 420 30.85 -33.69 2.03
CA GLU A 420 29.53 -33.33 2.58
C GLU A 420 29.42 -31.84 2.95
N TRP A 421 30.55 -31.15 3.15
CA TRP A 421 30.61 -29.72 3.45
C TRP A 421 29.87 -28.89 2.38
N LEU A 422 29.87 -29.33 1.13
CA LEU A 422 29.12 -28.68 0.04
C LEU A 422 27.62 -28.56 0.35
N SER A 423 27.02 -29.65 0.81
CA SER A 423 25.59 -29.69 1.13
C SER A 423 25.28 -29.04 2.47
N ASN A 424 26.17 -29.22 3.44
CA ASN A 424 25.93 -28.83 4.83
C ASN A 424 26.18 -27.35 5.10
N ILE A 425 27.10 -26.73 4.37
CA ILE A 425 27.53 -25.35 4.56
C ILE A 425 27.31 -24.55 3.28
N TYR A 426 28.03 -24.86 2.20
CA TYR A 426 28.02 -24.01 1.01
C TYR A 426 26.62 -23.82 0.42
N LEU A 427 25.89 -24.91 0.15
CA LEU A 427 24.52 -24.84 -0.39
C LEU A 427 23.54 -24.13 0.55
N LYS A 428 23.69 -24.28 1.87
CA LYS A 428 22.80 -23.61 2.82
C LYS A 428 23.04 -22.10 2.82
N GLU A 429 24.30 -21.69 2.81
CA GLU A 429 24.66 -20.27 2.81
C GLU A 429 24.36 -19.59 1.48
N THR A 430 24.56 -20.26 0.35
CA THR A 430 24.18 -19.71 -0.97
C THR A 430 22.66 -19.59 -1.12
N ARG A 431 21.87 -20.52 -0.55
CA ARG A 431 20.40 -20.38 -0.45
C ARG A 431 19.98 -19.21 0.43
N LYS A 432 20.62 -19.00 1.59
CA LYS A 432 20.35 -17.83 2.45
C LYS A 432 20.70 -16.52 1.74
N ALA A 433 21.80 -16.52 0.98
CA ALA A 433 22.23 -15.40 0.15
C ALA A 433 21.40 -15.22 -1.14
N LYS A 434 20.42 -16.10 -1.38
CA LYS A 434 19.50 -16.08 -2.54
C LYS A 434 20.19 -16.18 -3.90
N TYR A 435 21.28 -16.94 -3.99
CA TYR A 435 21.95 -17.25 -5.27
C TYR A 435 21.15 -18.27 -6.10
N ASP A 436 21.44 -18.36 -7.40
CA ASP A 436 20.85 -19.42 -8.24
C ASP A 436 21.43 -20.77 -7.85
N CYS A 437 20.60 -21.57 -7.19
CA CYS A 437 20.92 -22.90 -6.69
C CYS A 437 20.27 -24.02 -7.52
N GLY A 438 19.70 -23.72 -8.70
CA GLY A 438 19.00 -24.72 -9.52
C GLY A 438 19.92 -25.86 -9.99
N PHE A 439 21.23 -25.65 -10.00
CA PHE A 439 22.21 -26.71 -10.26
C PHE A 439 22.19 -27.82 -9.20
N ALA A 440 21.88 -27.49 -7.95
CA ALA A 440 21.81 -28.46 -6.85
C ALA A 440 20.61 -29.41 -6.94
N ASP A 441 19.61 -29.08 -7.77
CA ASP A 441 18.44 -29.94 -7.99
C ASP A 441 18.72 -31.08 -8.99
N ARG A 442 19.90 -31.06 -9.62
CA ARG A 442 20.33 -32.12 -10.55
C ARG A 442 20.81 -33.35 -9.78
N HIS A 443 20.53 -34.54 -10.32
CA HIS A 443 21.15 -35.78 -9.82
C HIS A 443 22.68 -35.64 -9.81
N GLU A 444 23.33 -36.09 -8.74
CA GLU A 444 24.80 -36.05 -8.58
C GLU A 444 25.44 -34.65 -8.73
N TRP A 445 24.74 -33.61 -8.28
CA TRP A 445 25.23 -32.23 -8.40
C TRP A 445 26.59 -32.01 -7.72
N MET A 446 26.87 -32.66 -6.58
CA MET A 446 28.15 -32.53 -5.87
C MET A 446 29.32 -33.08 -6.67
N GLN A 447 29.15 -34.16 -7.43
CA GLN A 447 30.21 -34.63 -8.34
C GLN A 447 30.35 -33.69 -9.54
N LYS A 448 29.23 -33.25 -10.11
CA LYS A 448 29.22 -32.38 -11.31
C LYS A 448 29.83 -31.00 -11.05
N ILE A 449 29.61 -30.43 -9.86
CA ILE A 449 30.16 -29.13 -9.47
C ILE A 449 31.66 -29.22 -9.21
N GLN A 450 32.13 -30.29 -8.55
CA GLN A 450 33.57 -30.56 -8.36
C GLN A 450 34.29 -30.71 -9.70
N ARG A 451 33.69 -31.38 -10.68
CA ARG A 451 34.25 -31.47 -12.03
C ARG A 451 34.46 -30.08 -12.64
N LYS A 452 33.45 -29.22 -12.61
CA LYS A 452 33.56 -27.83 -13.09
C LYS A 452 34.68 -27.05 -12.39
N TRP A 453 34.78 -27.18 -11.07
CA TRP A 453 35.81 -26.47 -10.30
C TRP A 453 37.21 -27.06 -10.45
N CYS A 454 37.35 -28.35 -10.71
CA CYS A 454 38.62 -28.94 -11.13
C CYS A 454 39.04 -28.44 -12.51
N GLU A 455 38.12 -28.39 -13.49
CA GLU A 455 38.38 -27.86 -14.83
C GLU A 455 38.78 -26.37 -14.78
N ALA A 456 38.18 -25.59 -13.86
CA ALA A 456 38.55 -24.21 -13.58
C ALA A 456 39.83 -24.07 -12.71
N GLY A 457 40.47 -25.18 -12.35
CA GLY A 457 41.68 -25.23 -11.53
C GLY A 457 41.49 -24.81 -10.07
N VAL A 458 40.26 -24.62 -9.58
CA VAL A 458 39.99 -24.23 -8.18
C VAL A 458 40.29 -25.38 -7.21
N LEU A 459 39.98 -26.61 -7.60
CA LEU A 459 40.27 -27.82 -6.81
C LEU A 459 41.52 -28.54 -7.33
N LYS A 460 42.23 -29.22 -6.42
CA LYS A 460 43.34 -30.11 -6.78
C LYS A 460 42.86 -31.23 -7.71
N GLN A 461 43.50 -31.38 -8.86
CA GLN A 461 43.22 -32.46 -9.81
C GLN A 461 43.92 -33.77 -9.39
N SER A 462 43.21 -34.89 -9.51
CA SER A 462 43.72 -36.23 -9.19
C SER A 462 44.02 -36.98 -10.48
N GLY A 463 45.15 -36.74 -11.16
CA GLY A 463 45.52 -37.49 -12.37
C GLY A 463 44.35 -37.66 -13.37
N SER A 464 43.74 -38.86 -13.43
CA SER A 464 42.57 -39.20 -14.27
C SER A 464 41.17 -38.92 -13.67
N SER A 465 41.06 -38.33 -12.49
CA SER A 465 39.80 -38.06 -11.78
C SER A 465 39.68 -36.60 -11.30
N TYR A 466 38.45 -36.11 -11.26
CA TYR A 466 38.09 -34.80 -10.73
C TYR A 466 37.67 -34.84 -9.24
N ARG A 467 37.60 -36.02 -8.62
CA ARG A 467 37.33 -36.15 -7.18
C ARG A 467 38.60 -36.58 -6.47
N TYR A 468 39.01 -35.82 -5.46
CA TYR A 468 40.25 -36.07 -4.75
C TYR A 468 40.00 -36.99 -3.54
N ARG A 469 40.88 -37.98 -3.35
CA ARG A 469 40.85 -38.89 -2.20
C ARG A 469 41.97 -38.55 -1.23
N TYR A 470 41.61 -38.36 0.03
CA TYR A 470 42.54 -38.03 1.10
C TYR A 470 42.06 -38.62 2.42
N ASP A 471 43.00 -39.17 3.19
CA ASP A 471 42.72 -39.65 4.54
C ASP A 471 42.77 -38.50 5.53
N LEU A 472 41.69 -37.71 5.57
CA LEU A 472 41.58 -36.57 6.46
C LEU A 472 41.60 -37.00 7.94
N MET A 473 41.10 -38.20 8.23
CA MET A 473 40.96 -38.75 9.58
C MET A 473 42.21 -39.50 10.08
N LYS A 474 43.20 -39.74 9.21
CA LYS A 474 44.41 -40.55 9.46
C LYS A 474 44.08 -41.95 10.02
N ASN A 475 43.01 -42.57 9.54
CA ASN A 475 42.54 -43.89 10.00
C ASN A 475 42.58 -44.97 8.92
N GLY A 476 43.26 -44.71 7.80
CA GLY A 476 43.34 -45.60 6.65
C GLY A 476 42.16 -45.50 5.68
N SER A 477 41.25 -44.52 5.84
CA SER A 477 40.03 -44.43 5.01
C SER A 477 40.24 -43.78 3.63
N ARG A 478 41.50 -43.53 3.22
CA ARG A 478 41.85 -42.84 1.97
C ARG A 478 41.05 -43.34 0.77
N ASP A 479 40.94 -44.65 0.60
CA ASP A 479 40.34 -45.26 -0.59
C ASP A 479 38.81 -45.14 -0.65
N SER A 480 38.18 -44.75 0.46
CA SER A 480 36.73 -44.62 0.60
C SER A 480 36.26 -43.18 0.80
N THR A 481 37.17 -42.23 1.03
CA THR A 481 36.82 -40.85 1.43
C THR A 481 37.19 -39.86 0.35
N TYR A 482 36.18 -39.14 -0.16
CA TYR A 482 36.37 -38.02 -1.06
C TYR A 482 36.36 -36.70 -0.29
N VAL A 483 37.22 -35.78 -0.71
CA VAL A 483 37.38 -34.46 -0.11
C VAL A 483 37.50 -33.39 -1.19
N LEU A 484 37.26 -32.15 -0.80
CA LEU A 484 37.67 -30.98 -1.57
C LEU A 484 39.06 -30.58 -1.08
N ALA A 485 40.02 -30.44 -2.00
CA ALA A 485 41.34 -29.91 -1.69
C ALA A 485 41.54 -28.62 -2.49
N ILE A 486 41.56 -27.48 -1.80
CA ILE A 486 41.70 -26.15 -2.39
C ILE A 486 43.09 -25.62 -2.05
N PRO A 487 43.93 -25.24 -3.04
CA PRO A 487 45.23 -24.61 -2.76
C PRO A 487 45.03 -23.36 -1.90
N LEU A 488 45.80 -23.23 -0.82
CA LEU A 488 45.66 -22.10 0.12
C LEU A 488 45.96 -20.75 -0.55
N GLU A 489 46.87 -20.73 -1.52
CA GLU A 489 47.20 -19.55 -2.36
C GLU A 489 45.99 -18.94 -3.10
N LYS A 490 44.89 -19.69 -3.26
CA LYS A 490 43.66 -19.20 -3.89
C LYS A 490 42.69 -18.57 -2.92
N ILE A 491 42.88 -18.80 -1.62
CA ILE A 491 41.97 -18.39 -0.54
C ILE A 491 42.58 -17.25 0.27
N GLU A 492 43.86 -17.35 0.60
CA GLU A 492 44.67 -16.23 1.12
C GLU A 492 44.72 -15.08 0.10
#